data_AF-A0A495PVE2-F1
#
_entry.id   AF-A0A495PVE2-F1
#
_cell.length_a   1.000
_cell.length_b   1.000
_cell.length_c   1.000
_cell.angle_alpha   90.00
_cell.angle_beta   90.00
_cell.angle_gamma   90.00
#
_symmetry.space_group_name_H-M   'P 1'
#
loop_
_entity.id
_entity.type
_entity.pdbx_description
1 polymer ?
#
loop_
_entity_poly.entity_id
_entity_poly.type
_entity_poly.pdbx_seq_one_letter_code
_entity_poly.pdbx_strand_id
1 'polypeptide(L)'
;MNNFKFSLLVVLLLFVFSSCSKDDDNKLYKTYTSEDLKLIHMDSSKIWKLEAYYNAYPDFLHSQNDCYIDETYIFKTDGIVEVIAGTENCYYGDSEISASEYTFYEERGSVYLSMVKRKVSGDMVSNLVFSLPLMELEADRMLFAAGEKGGYGRSLVFVSE
;
A
#
# COMPACT_ATOMS: atom_id res chain seq x y z
N MET A 1 51.72 54.35 18.88
CA MET A 1 51.53 52.91 18.57
C MET A 1 50.77 52.27 19.71
N ASN A 2 49.65 51.62 19.38
CA ASN A 2 48.78 50.75 20.19
C ASN A 2 47.86 51.41 21.22
N ASN A 3 46.59 51.03 21.35
CA ASN A 3 45.51 50.81 20.39
C ASN A 3 44.25 50.79 21.27
N PHE A 4 43.27 51.62 20.92
CA PHE A 4 41.96 51.70 21.56
C PHE A 4 41.20 50.39 21.31
N LYS A 5 40.69 49.71 22.35
CA LYS A 5 39.66 48.69 22.20
C LYS A 5 38.60 48.83 23.29
N PHE A 6 37.61 49.65 22.95
CA PHE A 6 36.23 49.55 23.41
C PHE A 6 35.63 48.26 22.85
N SER A 7 34.87 47.50 23.64
CA SER A 7 33.52 47.04 23.26
C SER A 7 33.01 45.94 24.20
N LEU A 8 32.08 46.34 25.06
CA LEU A 8 30.76 45.75 25.28
C LEU A 8 30.63 44.21 25.23
N LEU A 9 30.60 43.60 26.41
CA LEU A 9 30.12 42.25 26.65
C LEU A 9 28.57 42.27 26.61
N VAL A 10 27.96 42.07 25.44
CA VAL A 10 26.52 41.80 25.32
C VAL A 10 26.34 40.30 25.23
N VAL A 11 25.98 39.69 26.35
CA VAL A 11 25.53 38.29 26.41
C VAL A 11 24.14 38.26 25.78
N LEU A 12 24.08 37.86 24.51
CA LEU A 12 22.84 37.58 23.81
C LEU A 12 22.21 36.33 24.46
N LEU A 13 21.06 36.52 25.10
CA LEU A 13 20.19 35.42 25.52
C LEU A 13 19.87 34.56 24.29
N LEU A 14 20.43 33.36 24.24
CA LEU A 14 19.94 32.29 23.37
C LEU A 14 18.57 31.87 23.91
N PHE A 15 17.53 32.48 23.37
CA PHE A 15 16.19 31.88 23.37
C PHE A 15 16.30 30.59 22.57
N VAL A 16 16.43 29.48 23.30
CA VAL A 16 16.26 28.14 22.77
C VAL A 16 14.77 28.02 22.45
N PHE A 17 14.40 28.35 21.21
CA PHE A 17 13.11 27.94 20.68
C PHE A 17 13.18 26.42 20.51
N SER A 18 12.89 25.69 21.59
CA SER A 18 12.52 24.29 21.49
C SER A 18 11.19 24.23 20.76
N SER A 19 11.24 24.22 19.43
CA SER A 19 10.12 23.73 18.62
C SER A 19 10.00 22.23 18.92
N CYS A 20 9.29 21.89 19.99
CA CYS A 20 8.63 20.60 20.09
C CYS A 20 7.61 20.57 18.96
N SER A 21 8.00 20.07 17.78
CA SER A 21 6.98 19.54 16.87
C SER A 21 6.31 18.43 17.66
N LYS A 22 5.04 18.63 17.97
CA LYS A 22 4.20 17.51 18.38
C LYS A 22 4.31 16.52 17.22
N ASP A 23 4.92 15.37 17.48
CA ASP A 23 4.80 14.24 16.58
C ASP A 23 3.30 14.01 16.40
N ASP A 24 2.84 14.35 15.20
CA ASP A 24 1.46 14.17 14.80
C ASP A 24 1.34 12.68 14.46
N ASP A 25 1.28 11.84 15.50
CA ASP A 25 1.03 10.40 15.46
C ASP A 25 -0.35 10.07 14.82
N ASN A 26 -1.04 11.07 14.27
CA ASN A 26 -2.35 11.03 13.65
C ASN A 26 -2.32 10.89 12.11
N LYS A 27 -1.16 10.72 11.47
CA LYS A 27 -1.15 10.29 10.06
C LYS A 27 -1.52 8.81 9.99
N LEU A 28 -2.83 8.56 9.83
CA LEU A 28 -3.40 7.23 9.58
C LEU A 28 -2.81 6.51 8.36
N TYR A 29 -2.19 7.26 7.42
CA TYR A 29 -1.65 6.74 6.18
C TYR A 29 -0.20 7.20 5.97
N LYS A 30 0.69 6.25 5.63
CA LYS A 30 2.06 6.54 5.17
C LYS A 30 1.98 7.24 3.81
N THR A 31 2.81 8.25 3.60
CA THR A 31 2.92 8.93 2.31
C THR A 31 4.07 8.34 1.51
N TYR A 32 3.84 8.09 0.23
CA TYR A 32 4.79 7.53 -0.72
C TYR A 32 5.17 8.55 -1.80
N THR A 33 6.35 8.37 -2.35
CA THR A 33 6.89 9.10 -3.49
C THR A 33 6.98 8.19 -4.71
N SER A 34 7.19 8.76 -5.89
CA SER A 34 7.48 7.99 -7.11
C SER A 34 8.72 7.11 -6.98
N GLU A 35 9.69 7.48 -6.14
CA GLU A 35 10.89 6.66 -5.88
C GLU A 35 10.52 5.41 -5.07
N ASP A 36 9.60 5.53 -4.10
CA ASP A 36 9.14 4.39 -3.31
C ASP A 36 8.42 3.36 -4.19
N LEU A 37 7.72 3.80 -5.25
CA LEU A 37 7.02 2.90 -6.18
C LEU A 37 7.96 1.93 -6.90
N LYS A 38 9.26 2.25 -7.00
CA LYS A 38 10.23 1.32 -7.57
C LYS A 38 10.32 0.01 -6.77
N LEU A 39 9.95 -0.01 -5.49
CA LEU A 39 9.83 -1.25 -4.73
C LEU A 39 8.69 -2.15 -5.23
N ILE A 40 7.64 -1.55 -5.78
CA ILE A 40 6.44 -2.24 -6.28
C ILE A 40 6.70 -2.91 -7.62
N HIS A 41 7.44 -2.26 -8.54
CA HIS A 41 7.58 -2.73 -9.93
C HIS A 41 9.03 -2.82 -10.44
N MET A 42 10.04 -2.48 -9.63
CA MET A 42 11.48 -2.53 -10.01
C MET A 42 11.79 -1.88 -11.37
N ASP A 43 11.31 -0.66 -11.60
CA ASP A 43 11.49 0.11 -12.85
C ASP A 43 10.95 -0.57 -14.14
N SER A 44 10.30 -1.73 -14.06
CA SER A 44 9.68 -2.40 -15.20
C SER A 44 8.49 -3.25 -14.78
N SER A 45 8.76 -4.39 -14.17
CA SER A 45 7.74 -5.23 -13.54
C SER A 45 8.33 -6.03 -12.38
N LYS A 46 7.49 -6.33 -11.39
CA LYS A 46 7.85 -7.23 -10.27
C LYS A 46 6.67 -8.12 -9.93
N ILE A 47 6.99 -9.39 -9.66
CA ILE A 47 6.02 -10.38 -9.21
C ILE A 47 5.85 -10.24 -7.70
N TRP A 48 4.60 -10.24 -7.28
CA TRP A 48 4.19 -10.29 -5.89
C TRP A 48 3.22 -11.45 -5.71
N LYS A 49 3.47 -12.30 -4.72
CA LYS A 49 2.52 -13.33 -4.31
C LYS A 49 1.63 -12.77 -3.24
N LEU A 50 0.34 -13.00 -3.37
CA LEU A 50 -0.57 -12.72 -2.27
C LEU A 50 -0.40 -13.84 -1.24
N GLU A 51 0.12 -13.51 -0.06
CA GLU A 51 0.27 -14.46 1.04
C GLU A 51 -1.06 -14.71 1.72
N ALA A 52 -1.88 -13.67 1.89
CA ALA A 52 -3.15 -13.79 2.59
C ALA A 52 -4.13 -12.65 2.27
N TYR A 53 -5.42 -13.00 2.33
CA TYR A 53 -6.56 -12.09 2.25
C TYR A 53 -7.40 -12.18 3.53
N TYR A 54 -7.62 -11.05 4.21
CA TYR A 54 -8.28 -10.98 5.51
C TYR A 54 -9.60 -10.19 5.48
N ASN A 55 -10.55 -10.63 6.31
CA ASN A 55 -11.77 -9.89 6.72
C ASN A 55 -11.60 -9.16 8.06
N ALA A 56 -10.54 -9.47 8.80
CA ALA A 56 -10.08 -8.67 9.94
C ALA A 56 -8.61 -9.04 10.17
N TYR A 57 -7.69 -8.14 9.82
CA TYR A 57 -6.26 -8.42 9.90
C TYR A 57 -5.72 -8.15 11.32
N PRO A 58 -4.87 -9.03 11.88
CA PRO A 58 -4.34 -10.27 11.29
C PRO A 58 -5.13 -11.54 11.67
N ASP A 59 -6.28 -11.41 12.31
CA ASP A 59 -6.91 -12.52 13.04
C ASP A 59 -7.80 -13.43 12.18
N PHE A 60 -8.47 -12.90 11.16
CA PHE A 60 -9.50 -13.61 10.39
C PHE A 60 -9.31 -13.52 8.88
N LEU A 61 -8.93 -14.65 8.28
CA LEU A 61 -8.85 -14.81 6.83
C LEU A 61 -10.24 -14.67 6.17
N HIS A 62 -10.25 -14.16 4.95
CA HIS A 62 -11.43 -14.12 4.12
C HIS A 62 -11.78 -15.54 3.66
N SER A 63 -13.07 -15.84 3.49
CA SER A 63 -13.54 -17.15 3.01
C SER A 63 -13.14 -17.48 1.56
N GLN A 64 -12.48 -16.55 0.87
CA GLN A 64 -11.98 -16.70 -0.49
C GLN A 64 -10.45 -16.59 -0.52
N ASN A 65 -9.79 -16.70 0.64
CA ASN A 65 -8.34 -16.60 0.73
C ASN A 65 -7.65 -17.54 -0.27
N ASP A 66 -8.04 -18.81 -0.26
CA ASP A 66 -7.36 -19.87 -1.01
C ASP A 66 -7.31 -19.60 -2.52
N CYS A 67 -8.41 -19.12 -3.12
CA CYS A 67 -8.44 -18.79 -4.54
C CYS A 67 -7.73 -17.46 -4.88
N TYR A 68 -7.56 -16.55 -3.91
CA TYR A 68 -6.83 -15.30 -4.13
C TYR A 68 -5.31 -15.50 -4.00
N ILE A 69 -4.86 -16.34 -3.06
CA ILE A 69 -3.43 -16.62 -2.85
C ILE A 69 -2.84 -17.54 -3.93
N ASP A 70 -3.70 -18.26 -4.66
CA ASP A 70 -3.30 -19.11 -5.79
C ASP A 70 -3.03 -18.30 -7.08
N GLU A 71 -3.42 -17.02 -7.11
CA GLU A 71 -3.14 -16.13 -8.23
C GLU A 71 -1.73 -15.52 -8.16
N THR A 72 -1.18 -15.21 -9.34
CA THR A 72 0.08 -14.47 -9.45
C THR A 72 -0.17 -13.04 -9.91
N TYR A 73 0.45 -12.07 -9.23
CA TYR A 73 0.27 -10.65 -9.50
C TYR A 73 1.57 -10.02 -10.00
N ILE A 74 1.53 -9.43 -11.19
CA ILE A 74 2.68 -8.79 -11.82
C ILE A 74 2.41 -7.29 -11.91
N PHE A 75 3.05 -6.52 -11.04
CA PHE A 75 2.91 -5.07 -10.99
C PHE A 75 3.83 -4.42 -12.02
N LYS A 76 3.28 -3.54 -12.87
CA LYS A 76 3.99 -2.84 -13.95
C LYS A 76 4.05 -1.33 -13.71
N THR A 77 5.03 -0.66 -14.29
CA THR A 77 5.27 0.79 -14.12
C THR A 77 4.10 1.71 -14.48
N ASP A 78 3.20 1.25 -15.35
CA ASP A 78 2.05 2.02 -15.86
C ASP A 78 0.79 1.90 -14.98
N GLY A 79 0.90 1.30 -13.80
CA GLY A 79 -0.24 1.08 -12.90
C GLY A 79 -1.01 -0.21 -13.20
N ILE A 80 -0.65 -0.95 -14.25
CA ILE A 80 -1.29 -2.23 -14.57
C ILE A 80 -0.79 -3.31 -13.61
N VAL A 81 -1.71 -4.10 -13.07
CA VAL A 81 -1.39 -5.35 -12.37
C VAL A 81 -1.93 -6.51 -13.20
N GLU A 82 -1.04 -7.21 -13.87
CA GLU A 82 -1.42 -8.44 -14.58
C GLU A 82 -1.67 -9.55 -13.56
N VAL A 83 -2.88 -10.12 -13.61
CA VAL A 83 -3.30 -11.21 -12.74
C VAL A 83 -3.35 -12.49 -13.55
N ILE A 84 -2.49 -13.44 -13.20
CA ILE A 84 -2.51 -14.78 -13.77
C ILE A 84 -3.37 -15.64 -12.83
N ALA A 85 -4.46 -16.17 -13.39
CA ALA A 85 -5.37 -17.03 -12.65
C ALA A 85 -4.66 -18.29 -12.15
N GLY A 86 -4.97 -18.68 -10.91
CA GLY A 86 -4.57 -19.95 -10.33
C GLY A 86 -5.43 -21.12 -10.83
N THR A 87 -5.25 -22.25 -10.17
CA THR A 87 -6.06 -23.46 -10.28
C THR A 87 -7.34 -23.43 -9.43
N GLU A 88 -7.33 -22.69 -8.33
CA GLU A 88 -8.45 -22.54 -7.40
C GLU A 88 -9.38 -21.41 -7.86
N ASN A 89 -10.66 -21.73 -8.03
CA ASN A 89 -11.68 -20.79 -8.51
C ASN A 89 -12.49 -20.22 -7.33
N CYS A 90 -12.68 -18.90 -7.26
CA CYS A 90 -13.46 -18.29 -6.17
C CYS A 90 -14.97 -18.52 -6.30
N TYR A 91 -15.44 -18.99 -7.47
CA TYR A 91 -16.83 -19.25 -7.81
C TYR A 91 -17.00 -20.68 -8.37
N TYR A 92 -17.29 -21.63 -7.48
CA TYR A 92 -17.47 -23.04 -7.84
C TYR A 92 -18.44 -23.24 -9.03
N GLY A 93 -17.95 -23.90 -10.09
CA GLY A 93 -18.73 -24.27 -11.27
C GLY A 93 -18.89 -23.17 -12.33
N ASP A 94 -18.37 -21.96 -12.08
CA ASP A 94 -18.52 -20.80 -12.93
C ASP A 94 -17.18 -20.32 -13.49
N SER A 95 -17.20 -19.52 -14.55
CA SER A 95 -15.98 -18.90 -15.10
C SER A 95 -15.63 -17.63 -14.30
N GLU A 96 -14.34 -17.41 -14.09
CA GLU A 96 -13.80 -16.28 -13.35
C GLU A 96 -12.84 -15.46 -14.23
N ILE A 97 -12.95 -14.14 -14.12
CA ILE A 97 -11.98 -13.20 -14.68
C ILE A 97 -11.52 -12.27 -13.56
N SER A 98 -10.22 -12.23 -13.33
CA SER A 98 -9.57 -11.33 -12.38
C SER A 98 -8.83 -10.22 -13.11
N ALA A 99 -8.96 -8.99 -12.61
CA ALA A 99 -8.23 -7.84 -13.09
C ALA A 99 -7.85 -6.95 -11.91
N SER A 100 -6.68 -6.32 -12.00
CA SER A 100 -6.22 -5.38 -10.98
C SER A 100 -5.40 -4.25 -11.59
N GLU A 101 -5.42 -3.11 -10.90
CA GLU A 101 -4.61 -1.94 -11.22
C GLU A 101 -4.23 -1.25 -9.91
N TYR A 102 -3.11 -0.54 -9.91
CA TYR A 102 -2.77 0.36 -8.82
C TYR A 102 -2.66 1.80 -9.32
N THR A 103 -3.04 2.75 -8.48
CA THR A 103 -2.98 4.19 -8.80
C THR A 103 -2.18 4.92 -7.74
N PHE A 104 -1.22 5.74 -8.17
CA PHE A 104 -0.50 6.67 -7.31
C PHE A 104 -1.06 8.08 -7.44
N TYR A 105 -1.60 8.60 -6.35
CA TYR A 105 -2.02 9.99 -6.22
C TYR A 105 -0.89 10.80 -5.61
N GLU A 106 -0.01 11.32 -6.46
CA GLU A 106 1.23 12.01 -6.07
C GLU A 106 0.99 13.19 -5.13
N GLU A 107 -0.04 14.00 -5.39
CA GLU A 107 -0.39 15.16 -4.54
C GLU A 107 -0.64 14.80 -3.08
N ARG A 108 -1.09 13.57 -2.82
CA ARG A 108 -1.41 13.07 -1.47
C ARG A 108 -0.40 12.03 -0.99
N GLY A 109 0.54 11.63 -1.85
CA GLY A 109 1.45 10.51 -1.60
C GLY A 109 0.73 9.20 -1.31
N SER A 110 -0.44 8.95 -1.91
CA SER A 110 -1.24 7.75 -1.58
C SER A 110 -1.32 6.78 -2.76
N VAL A 111 -1.16 5.49 -2.49
CA VAL A 111 -1.26 4.42 -3.48
C VAL A 111 -2.49 3.58 -3.17
N TYR A 112 -3.26 3.22 -4.17
CA TYR A 112 -4.43 2.35 -4.03
C TYR A 112 -4.33 1.18 -4.99
N LEU A 113 -4.71 -0.02 -4.53
CA LEU A 113 -4.90 -1.20 -5.36
C LEU A 113 -6.40 -1.39 -5.58
N SER A 114 -6.82 -1.40 -6.83
CA SER A 114 -8.17 -1.75 -7.25
C SER A 114 -8.19 -3.17 -7.78
N MET A 115 -9.17 -3.95 -7.36
CA MET A 115 -9.37 -5.33 -7.80
C MET A 115 -10.79 -5.53 -8.29
N VAL A 116 -10.91 -6.31 -9.37
CA VAL A 116 -12.16 -6.78 -9.93
C VAL A 116 -12.07 -8.30 -10.05
N LYS A 117 -13.02 -9.00 -9.42
CA LYS A 117 -13.32 -10.39 -9.74
C LYS A 117 -14.69 -10.48 -10.36
N ARG A 118 -14.74 -11.02 -11.58
CA ARG A 118 -15.97 -11.20 -12.35
C ARG A 118 -16.31 -12.67 -12.39
N LYS A 119 -17.52 -12.98 -11.94
CA LYS A 119 -18.16 -14.28 -12.09
C LYS A 119 -19.05 -14.27 -13.33
N VAL A 120 -18.93 -15.30 -14.16
CA VAL A 120 -19.80 -15.53 -15.33
C VAL A 120 -20.47 -16.89 -15.20
N SER A 121 -21.81 -16.89 -15.13
CA SER A 121 -22.66 -18.07 -14.97
C SER A 121 -23.74 -18.08 -16.06
N GLY A 122 -23.47 -18.75 -17.19
CA GLY A 122 -24.32 -18.65 -18.38
C GLY A 122 -24.39 -17.20 -18.87
N ASP A 123 -25.60 -16.64 -18.94
CA ASP A 123 -25.82 -15.24 -19.34
C ASP A 123 -25.73 -14.23 -18.16
N MET A 124 -25.55 -14.71 -16.93
CA MET A 124 -25.45 -13.85 -15.75
C MET A 124 -24.00 -13.46 -15.46
N VAL A 125 -23.76 -12.17 -15.25
CA VAL A 125 -22.46 -11.61 -14.86
C VAL A 125 -22.60 -10.87 -13.54
N SER A 126 -21.77 -11.20 -12.56
CA SER A 126 -21.65 -10.45 -11.31
C SER A 126 -20.21 -10.06 -11.05
N ASN A 127 -19.98 -8.84 -10.55
CA ASN A 127 -18.65 -8.32 -10.25
C ASN A 127 -18.50 -8.07 -8.75
N LEU A 128 -17.39 -8.54 -8.18
CA LEU A 128 -16.86 -8.02 -6.94
C LEU A 128 -15.80 -6.97 -7.30
N VAL A 129 -15.98 -5.75 -6.81
CA VAL A 129 -15.04 -4.64 -7.03
C VAL A 129 -14.70 -4.02 -5.69
N PHE A 130 -13.42 -3.80 -5.42
CA PHE A 130 -12.98 -3.03 -4.27
C PHE A 130 -11.64 -2.35 -4.50
N SER A 131 -11.35 -1.34 -3.69
CA SER A 131 -10.07 -0.62 -3.70
C SER A 131 -9.56 -0.48 -2.27
N LEU A 132 -8.26 -0.66 -2.07
CA LEU A 132 -7.61 -0.58 -0.76
C LEU A 132 -6.38 0.33 -0.84
N PRO A 133 -6.17 1.24 0.13
CA PRO A 133 -4.94 2.02 0.20
C PRO A 133 -3.75 1.16 0.65
N LEU A 134 -2.56 1.52 0.19
CA LEU A 134 -1.30 0.95 0.61
C LEU A 134 -0.94 1.49 2.00
N MET A 135 -0.94 0.60 3.00
CA MET A 135 -0.65 0.95 4.39
C MET A 135 0.83 0.75 4.71
N GLU A 136 1.46 -0.28 4.15
CA GLU A 136 2.86 -0.61 4.39
C GLU A 136 3.52 -1.04 3.07
N LEU A 137 4.75 -0.57 2.85
CA LEU A 137 5.59 -0.92 1.70
C LEU A 137 7.03 -1.08 2.19
N GLU A 138 7.54 -2.28 2.00
CA GLU A 138 8.91 -2.70 2.30
C GLU A 138 9.46 -3.47 1.07
N ALA A 139 10.74 -3.88 1.11
CA ALA A 139 11.38 -4.52 -0.04
C ALA A 139 10.71 -5.85 -0.43
N ASP A 140 10.24 -6.59 0.58
CA ASP A 140 9.71 -7.94 0.50
C ASP A 140 8.24 -8.05 0.93
N ARG A 141 7.59 -6.95 1.34
CA ARG A 141 6.20 -6.97 1.81
C ARG A 141 5.40 -5.72 1.42
N MET A 142 4.15 -5.93 1.01
CA MET A 142 3.15 -4.86 0.85
C MET A 142 1.87 -5.21 1.60
N LEU A 143 1.29 -4.22 2.28
CA LEU A 143 -0.02 -4.33 2.92
C LEU A 143 -0.98 -3.32 2.31
N PHE A 144 -1.99 -3.80 1.59
CA PHE A 144 -3.14 -2.98 1.20
C PHE A 144 -4.28 -3.25 2.16
N ALA A 145 -4.78 -2.23 2.86
CA ALA A 145 -5.78 -2.44 3.89
C ALA A 145 -6.69 -1.25 4.13
N ALA A 146 -7.94 -1.52 4.52
CA ALA A 146 -8.92 -0.51 4.92
C ALA A 146 -9.32 -0.69 6.39
N GLY A 147 -9.48 0.42 7.09
CA GLY A 147 -9.80 0.48 8.52
C GLY A 147 -8.73 1.21 9.32
N GLU A 148 -8.79 1.09 10.64
CA GLU A 148 -7.82 1.71 11.54
C GLU A 148 -6.58 0.83 11.72
N LYS A 149 -5.44 1.46 12.00
CA LYS A 149 -4.18 0.75 12.23
C LYS A 149 -4.32 -0.22 13.40
N GLY A 150 -4.05 -1.51 13.15
CA GLY A 150 -4.22 -2.58 14.14
C GLY A 150 -5.63 -3.17 14.22
N GLY A 151 -6.55 -2.75 13.34
CA GLY A 151 -7.93 -3.25 13.24
C GLY A 151 -8.48 -3.09 11.83
N TYR A 152 -7.71 -3.55 10.82
CA TYR A 152 -8.14 -3.44 9.43
C TYR A 152 -9.21 -4.48 9.11
N GLY A 153 -10.35 -4.04 8.55
CA GLY A 153 -11.47 -4.92 8.21
C GLY A 153 -11.35 -5.58 6.83
N ARG A 154 -10.48 -5.09 5.94
CA ARG A 154 -10.14 -5.79 4.71
C ARG A 154 -8.67 -5.57 4.42
N SER A 155 -7.92 -6.65 4.21
CA SER A 155 -6.48 -6.55 3.98
C SER A 155 -5.95 -7.59 3.03
N LEU A 156 -5.05 -7.17 2.16
CA LEU A 156 -4.26 -8.02 1.27
C LEU A 156 -2.80 -7.88 1.66
N VAL A 157 -2.16 -9.01 1.96
CA VAL A 157 -0.74 -9.08 2.27
C VAL A 157 -0.04 -9.71 1.09
N PHE A 158 0.85 -8.93 0.45
CA PHE A 158 1.71 -9.41 -0.61
C PHE A 158 3.14 -9.59 -0.10
N VAL A 159 3.81 -10.63 -0.60
CA VAL A 159 5.24 -10.87 -0.39
C VAL A 159 5.97 -11.01 -1.72
N SER A 160 7.22 -10.59 -1.75
CA SER A 160 8.05 -10.74 -2.95
C SER A 160 8.41 -12.22 -3.16
N GLU A 161 8.42 -12.65 -4.42
CA GLU A 161 8.99 -13.94 -4.84
C GLU A 161 10.51 -13.88 -5.01
#